data_AF-A0A7X8WSM8-F1
#
_entry.id   AF-A0A7X8WSM8-F1
#
_cell.length_a   1.000
_cell.length_b   1.000
_cell.length_c   1.000
_cell.angle_alpha   90.00
_cell.angle_beta   90.00
_cell.angle_gamma   90.00
#
_symmetry.space_group_name_H-M   'P 1'
#
loop_
_entity.id
_entity.type
_entity.pdbx_description
1 polymer ?
#
loop_
_entity_poly.entity_id
_entity_poly.type
_entity_poly.pdbx_seq_one_letter_code
_entity_poly.pdbx_strand_id
1 'polypeptide(L)' 'MRRRDAKADPPRWGVVGFDNQARPLELVAVELLSGDVLIIHANYLTRGFAEEMRKRP' A
#
# COMPACT_ATOMS: atom_id res chain seq x y z
N MET A 1 6.26 -5.22 -0.91
CA MET A 1 5.71 -5.15 0.45
C MET A 1 6.58 -4.20 1.26
N ARG A 2 6.05 -3.20 1.99
CA ARG A 2 6.91 -2.32 2.80
C ARG A 2 7.51 -3.14 3.93
N ARG A 3 8.74 -2.83 4.38
CA ARG A 3 9.42 -3.62 5.44
C ARG A 3 8.63 -3.68 6.76
N ARG A 4 7.86 -2.63 7.05
CA ARG A 4 6.96 -2.53 8.23
C ARG A 4 5.62 -3.26 8.05
N ASP A 5 5.31 -3.69 6.83
CA ASP A 5 4.07 -4.39 6.50
C ASP A 5 4.24 -5.91 6.57
N ALA A 6 5.46 -6.39 6.32
CA ALA A 6 5.80 -7.81 6.39
C ALA A 6 5.70 -8.43 7.80
N LYS A 7 5.59 -7.60 8.85
CA LYS A 7 5.42 -8.02 10.25
C LYS A 7 4.07 -7.60 10.84
N ALA A 8 3.20 -7.00 10.04
CA ALA A 8 1.87 -6.62 10.50
C ALA A 8 0.97 -7.86 10.59
N ASP A 9 0.08 -7.88 11.58
CA ASP A 9 -1.00 -8.84 11.69
C ASP A 9 -2.33 -8.06 11.67
N PRO A 10 -3.18 -8.22 10.63
CA PRO A 10 -2.97 -9.10 9.47
C PRO A 10 -1.85 -8.62 8.52
N PRO A 11 -1.29 -9.51 7.68
CA PRO A 11 -0.38 -9.13 6.62
C PRO A 11 -0.99 -8.03 5.74
N ARG A 12 -0.21 -7.01 5.43
CA ARG A 12 -0.65 -5.89 4.60
C ARG A 12 0.30 -5.63 3.44
N TRP A 13 -0.18 -4.96 2.41
CA TRP A 13 0.63 -4.57 1.25
C TRP A 13 0.48 -3.10 0.95
N GLY A 14 1.60 -2.38 0.97
CA GLY A 14 1.72 -1.09 0.30
C GLY A 14 1.70 -1.23 -1.22
N VAL A 15 0.83 -0.46 -1.88
CA VAL A 15 0.66 -0.37 -3.34
C VAL A 15 0.65 1.10 -3.75
N VAL A 16 1.17 1.41 -4.94
CA VAL A 16 1.01 2.74 -5.56
C VAL A 16 -0.13 2.62 -6.57
N GLY A 17 -1.19 3.42 -6.38
CA GLY A 17 -2.33 3.51 -7.28
C GLY A 17 -2.47 4.92 -7.86
N PHE A 18 -3.56 5.16 -8.57
CA PHE A 18 -3.92 6.47 -9.11
C PHE A 18 -5.40 6.75 -8.87
N ASP A 19 -5.74 8.01 -8.65
CA ASP A 19 -7.15 8.44 -8.64
C ASP A 19 -7.68 8.67 -10.07
N ASN A 20 -8.94 9.13 -10.17
CA ASN A 20 -9.59 9.44 -11.45
C ASN A 20 -8.95 10.60 -12.22
N GLN A 21 -8.06 11.38 -11.60
CA GLN A 21 -7.29 12.46 -12.22
C GLN A 21 -5.83 12.05 -12.49
N ALA A 22 -5.52 10.75 -12.41
CA ALA A 22 -4.17 10.21 -12.55
C ALA A 22 -3.15 10.76 -11.51
N ARG A 23 -3.63 11.25 -10.37
CA ARG A 23 -2.74 11.64 -9.27
C ARG A 23 -2.33 10.39 -8.50
N PRO A 24 -1.04 10.21 -8.20
CA PRO A 24 -0.56 9.01 -7.54
C PRO A 24 -1.04 8.95 -6.09
N LEU A 25 -1.47 7.76 -5.68
CA LEU A 25 -1.91 7.44 -4.33
C LEU A 25 -1.00 6.40 -3.70
N GLU A 26 -0.72 6.54 -2.42
CA GLU A 26 -0.25 5.45 -1.57
C GLU A 26 -1.46 4.72 -0.99
N LEU A 27 -1.52 3.41 -1.22
CA LEU A 27 -2.58 2.53 -0.72
C LEU A 27 -1.97 1.47 0.20
N VAL A 28 -2.66 1.16 1.29
CA VAL A 28 -2.36 -0.03 2.11
C VAL A 28 -3.59 -0.93 2.12
N ALA A 29 -3.37 -2.17 1.69
CA ALA A 29 -4.41 -3.17 1.56
C ALA A 29 -4.17 -4.35 2.51
N VAL A 30 -5.25 -4.98 2.95
CA VAL A 30 -5.27 -6.27 3.64
C VAL A 30 -6.21 -7.21 2.88
N GLU A 31 -5.89 -8.49 2.89
CA GLU A 31 -6.71 -9.55 2.28
C GLU A 31 -7.52 -10.16 3.42
N LEU A 32 -8.84 -10.19 3.24
CA LEU A 32 -9.76 -10.76 4.20
C LEU A 32 -9.80 -12.28 4.02
N LEU A 33 -10.29 -12.99 5.04
CA LEU A 33 -10.48 -14.44 4.96
C LEU A 33 -11.46 -14.86 3.84
N SER A 34 -12.32 -13.95 3.37
CA SER A 34 -13.19 -14.15 2.21
C SER A 34 -12.47 -14.13 0.86
N GLY A 35 -11.20 -13.69 0.83
CA GLY A 35 -10.46 -13.40 -0.41
C GLY A 35 -10.68 -11.98 -0.93
N ASP A 36 -11.53 -11.18 -0.28
CA ASP A 36 -11.72 -9.77 -0.63
C ASP A 36 -10.53 -8.92 -0.20
N VAL A 37 -10.28 -7.82 -0.92
CA VAL A 37 -9.26 -6.84 -0.57
C VAL A 37 -9.89 -5.62 0.09
N LEU A 38 -9.46 -5.30 1.30
CA LEU A 38 -9.85 -4.08 2.01
C LEU A 38 -8.71 -3.06 1.98
N ILE A 39 -9.00 -1.86 1.50
CA ILE A 39 -8.09 -0.71 1.60
C ILE A 39 -8.27 -0.08 2.99
N ILE A 40 -7.22 -0.13 3.80
CA ILE A 40 -7.22 0.42 5.18
C ILE A 40 -6.52 1.78 5.28
N HIS A 41 -5.85 2.22 4.20
CA HIS A 41 -5.22 3.52 4.09
C HIS A 41 -5.18 3.96 2.63
N ALA A 42 -5.56 5.21 2.37
CA ALA A 42 -5.42 5.85 1.08
C ALA A 42 -5.05 7.33 1.28
N ASN A 43 -3.91 7.74 0.72
CA ASN A 43 -3.45 9.13 0.72
C ASN A 43 -2.77 9.46 -0.61
N TYR A 44 -2.59 10.75 -0.90
CA TYR A 44 -1.71 11.14 -2.00
C TYR A 44 -0.29 10.65 -1.74
N LEU A 45 0.36 10.17 -2.80
CA LEU A 45 1.66 9.54 -2.74
C LEU A 45 2.70 10.47 -2.11
N THR A 46 3.31 10.02 -1.03
CA THR A 46 4.41 10.74 -0.39
C THR A 46 5.76 10.31 -0.98
N ARG A 47 6.75 11.20 -0.93
CA ARG A 47 8.14 10.89 -1.34
C ARG A 47 8.70 9.71 -0.55
N GLY A 48 8.44 9.67 0.76
CA GLY A 48 8.90 8.58 1.62
C GLY A 48 8.33 7.22 1.21
N PHE A 49 7.04 7.16 0.88
CA PHE A 49 6.40 5.93 0.40
C PHE A 49 6.98 5.48 -0.94
N ALA A 50 7.16 6.40 -1.88
CA ALA A 50 7.75 6.10 -3.18
C ALA A 50 9.18 5.54 -3.04
N GLU A 51 9.99 6.12 -2.15
CA GLU A 51 11.35 5.64 -1.85
C GLU A 51 11.34 4.26 -1.19
N GLU A 52 10.45 4.02 -0.23
CA GLU A 52 10.29 2.70 0.40
C GLU A 52 9.88 1.62 -0.63
N MET A 53 9.05 1.97 -1.61
CA MET A 53 8.62 1.05 -2.67
C MET A 53 9.72 0.77 -3.69
N ARG A 54 10.63 1.74 -3.93
CA ARG A 54 11.78 1.58 -4.83
C ARG A 54 12.91 0.75 -4.23
N LYS A 55 13.12 0.81 -2.91
CA LYS A 55 14.18 0.07 -2.18
C LYS A 55 13.88 -1.44 -1.99
N ARG A 56 13.06 -2.03 -2.85
CA ARG A 56 12.84 -3.48 -2.86
C ARG A 56 14.13 -4.16 -3.39
N PRO A 57 14.66 -5.20 -2.72
CA PRO A 57 15.60 -6.11 -3.35
C PRO A 57 14.92 -6.90 -4.47
#